data_AF-A0A4Q2RPN9-F1
#
_entry.id   AF-A0A4Q2RPN9-F1
#
_cell.length_a   1.000
_cell.length_b   1.000
_cell.length_c   1.000
_cell.angle_alpha   90.00
_cell.angle_beta   90.00
_cell.angle_gamma   90.00
#
_symmetry.space_group_name_H-M   'P 1'
#
loop_
_entity.id
_entity.type
_entity.pdbx_description
1 polymer ?
#
loop_
_entity_poly.entity_id
_entity_poly.type
_entity_poly.pdbx_seq_one_letter_code
_entity_poly.pdbx_strand_id
1 'polypeptide(L)'
;MPVPKLVDSLRGWVGFTSLQTRWAIKSGWRRLRGRHGAFKQGEVSARSAHLTDLWDQTWRMASPLGYELRIAYSDQWVRFHSLPESKRYAESDAEYAEILRRHRTVLQELHGSADLTDLWVIAVDWGSDDLAAGWSKGRLPSAWPWQRRQAEDDPDAGFNYFWASSGLADASIDSLLLAIADDEGRLVIGAPDLEWLYCPCDGGADVLLPTAVGRDALKERHADWLPAHPQGL
;
A
#
# COMPACT_ATOMS: atom_id res chain seq x y z
N MET A 1 -18.08 -34.98 53.41
CA MET A 1 -16.79 -34.78 54.11
C MET A 1 -15.67 -35.25 53.19
N PRO A 2 -14.53 -34.55 53.08
CA PRO A 2 -14.39 -33.33 52.28
C PRO A 2 -13.60 -33.53 50.97
N VAL A 3 -13.78 -32.53 50.10
CA VAL A 3 -13.26 -32.32 48.75
C VAL A 3 -11.73 -32.16 48.70
N PRO A 4 -11.02 -32.76 47.72
CA PRO A 4 -9.65 -32.36 47.39
C PRO A 4 -9.65 -31.17 46.41
N LYS A 5 -8.95 -30.14 46.88
CA LYS A 5 -8.61 -28.83 46.30
C LYS A 5 -8.36 -28.81 44.79
N LEU A 6 -9.17 -28.02 44.09
CA LEU A 6 -8.90 -27.52 42.74
C LEU A 6 -8.09 -26.22 42.86
N VAL A 7 -6.76 -26.34 42.94
CA VAL A 7 -5.82 -25.24 42.73
C VAL A 7 -4.66 -25.83 41.93
N ASP A 8 -4.68 -25.59 40.63
CA ASP A 8 -3.51 -25.41 39.74
C ASP A 8 -3.93 -25.60 38.28
N SER A 9 -4.68 -24.62 37.75
CA SER A 9 -4.75 -24.38 36.29
C SER A 9 -5.43 -23.04 36.00
N LEU A 10 -4.89 -21.93 36.53
CA LEU A 10 -5.39 -20.57 36.25
C LEU A 10 -4.26 -19.56 36.07
N ARG A 11 -3.27 -19.88 35.23
CA ARG A 11 -2.30 -18.87 34.72
C ARG A 11 -2.00 -18.93 33.21
N GLY A 12 -2.73 -19.74 32.45
CA GLY A 12 -2.52 -19.86 30.99
C GLY A 12 -3.59 -19.25 30.10
N TRP A 13 -4.60 -18.57 30.66
CA TRP A 13 -5.82 -18.21 29.93
C TRP A 13 -6.31 -16.78 30.19
N VAL A 14 -5.38 -15.85 30.39
CA VAL A 14 -5.65 -14.41 30.38
C VAL A 14 -4.57 -13.76 29.54
N GLY A 15 -4.71 -13.86 28.23
CA GLY A 15 -3.73 -13.32 27.27
C GLY A 15 -4.15 -13.36 25.80
N PHE A 16 -5.30 -13.94 25.46
CA PHE A 16 -5.70 -14.13 24.06
C PHE A 16 -7.09 -13.60 23.69
N THR A 17 -7.77 -12.89 24.59
CA THR A 17 -9.18 -12.46 24.40
C THR A 17 -9.42 -10.95 24.53
N SER A 18 -8.38 -10.12 24.41
CA SER A 18 -8.53 -8.64 24.45
C SER A 18 -8.47 -7.93 23.10
N LEU A 19 -8.05 -8.60 22.01
CA LEU A 19 -7.99 -7.99 20.67
C LEU A 19 -9.22 -8.27 19.79
N GLN A 20 -9.92 -9.39 20.00
CA GLN A 20 -11.14 -9.70 19.25
C GLN A 20 -12.40 -8.98 19.79
N THR A 21 -12.39 -8.60 21.07
CA THR A 21 -13.61 -8.10 21.75
C THR A 21 -13.80 -6.57 21.63
N ARG A 22 -12.77 -5.83 21.20
CA ARG A 22 -12.92 -4.40 20.83
C ARG A 22 -13.48 -4.20 19.42
N TRP A 23 -13.46 -5.23 18.59
CA TRP A 23 -13.91 -5.18 17.20
C TRP A 23 -15.42 -5.44 17.05
N ALA A 24 -15.99 -6.29 17.89
CA ALA A 24 -17.39 -6.70 17.79
C ALA A 24 -18.41 -5.61 18.17
N ILE A 25 -18.09 -4.65 19.04
CA ILE A 25 -19.09 -3.69 19.58
C ILE A 25 -19.26 -2.42 18.72
N LYS A 26 -18.35 -2.15 17.77
CA LYS A 26 -18.53 -1.06 16.77
C LYS A 26 -19.15 -1.52 15.44
N SER A 27 -19.39 -2.82 15.28
CA SER A 27 -19.83 -3.44 14.01
C SER A 27 -21.32 -3.24 13.67
N GLY A 28 -22.15 -2.74 14.59
CA GLY A 28 -23.59 -2.62 14.41
C GLY A 28 -24.12 -1.29 13.87
N TRP A 29 -23.32 -0.22 13.84
CA TRP A 29 -23.83 1.16 13.65
C TRP A 29 -23.27 1.93 12.45
N ARG A 30 -22.62 1.26 11.48
CA ARG A 30 -22.15 1.91 10.25
C ARG A 30 -22.61 1.22 8.97
N ARG A 31 -23.92 1.01 8.86
CA ARG A 31 -24.59 1.21 7.56
C ARG A 31 -24.71 2.72 7.29
N LEU A 32 -23.59 3.42 7.20
CA LEU A 32 -23.53 4.83 6.78
C LEU A 32 -23.34 4.85 5.27
N ARG A 33 -24.44 5.07 4.54
CA ARG A 33 -24.40 5.40 3.11
C ARG A 33 -23.32 6.48 2.88
N GLY A 34 -22.36 6.23 1.98
CA GLY A 34 -21.51 7.26 1.41
C GLY A 34 -20.03 7.32 1.84
N ARG A 35 -19.52 6.40 2.66
CA ARG A 35 -18.10 6.39 3.07
C ARG A 35 -17.29 5.20 2.53
N HIS A 36 -17.63 4.67 1.35
CA HIS A 36 -16.86 3.63 0.68
C HIS A 36 -16.27 4.14 -0.65
N GLY A 37 -15.16 3.56 -1.10
CA GLY A 37 -14.53 3.90 -2.37
C GLY A 37 -15.17 3.25 -3.59
N ALA A 38 -16.19 2.40 -3.42
CA ALA A 38 -16.84 1.75 -4.56
C ALA A 38 -17.51 2.74 -5.54
N PHE A 39 -17.36 2.49 -6.85
CA PHE A 39 -18.00 3.21 -7.95
C PHE A 39 -18.42 2.27 -9.09
N LYS A 40 -19.44 2.63 -9.87
CA LYS A 40 -19.95 1.76 -10.96
C LYS A 40 -19.06 1.77 -12.20
N GLN A 41 -18.54 2.94 -12.54
CA GLN A 41 -17.70 3.19 -13.71
C GLN A 41 -16.62 4.20 -13.33
N GLY A 42 -15.44 4.03 -13.93
CA GLY A 42 -14.39 5.03 -13.87
C GLY A 42 -14.83 6.32 -14.56
N GLU A 43 -14.07 7.38 -14.32
CA GLU A 43 -14.24 8.66 -14.99
C GLU A 43 -14.02 8.50 -16.49
N VAL A 44 -14.91 9.11 -17.28
CA VAL A 44 -14.78 9.18 -18.74
C VAL A 44 -14.23 10.56 -19.10
N SER A 45 -12.92 10.65 -19.24
CA SER A 45 -12.21 11.90 -19.53
C SER A 45 -10.88 11.65 -20.25
N ALA A 46 -10.31 12.71 -20.84
CA ALA A 46 -9.00 12.62 -21.49
C ALA A 46 -7.88 12.18 -20.55
N ARG A 47 -7.90 12.63 -19.28
CA ARG A 47 -6.91 12.21 -18.27
C ARG A 47 -7.05 10.73 -17.90
N SER A 48 -8.28 10.23 -17.80
CA SER A 48 -8.55 8.82 -17.51
C SER A 48 -8.13 7.91 -18.66
N ALA A 49 -8.41 8.32 -19.91
CA ALA A 49 -7.94 7.63 -21.11
C ALA A 49 -6.41 7.64 -21.18
N HIS A 50 -5.77 8.79 -20.96
CA HIS A 50 -4.32 8.92 -20.97
C HIS A 50 -3.62 8.00 -19.96
N LEU A 51 -4.07 8.00 -18.70
CA LEU A 51 -3.50 7.11 -17.69
C LEU A 51 -3.74 5.62 -18.02
N THR A 52 -4.89 5.30 -18.61
CA THR A 52 -5.18 3.93 -19.09
C THR A 52 -4.21 3.52 -20.20
N ASP A 53 -4.00 4.39 -21.20
CA ASP A 53 -3.11 4.10 -22.31
C ASP A 53 -1.66 3.92 -21.84
N LEU A 54 -1.18 4.73 -20.89
CA LEU A 54 0.14 4.54 -20.28
C LEU A 54 0.24 3.20 -19.54
N TRP A 55 -0.77 2.86 -18.73
CA TRP A 55 -0.78 1.61 -17.98
C TRP A 55 -0.79 0.39 -18.90
N ASP A 56 -1.63 0.40 -19.93
CA ASP A 56 -1.75 -0.72 -20.88
C ASP A 56 -0.50 -0.87 -21.78
N GLN A 57 0.29 0.19 -21.95
CA GLN A 57 1.57 0.11 -22.66
C GLN A 57 2.69 -0.45 -21.79
N THR A 58 2.75 -0.05 -20.51
CA THR A 58 3.91 -0.34 -19.66
C THR A 58 3.67 -1.49 -18.67
N TRP A 59 2.49 -1.57 -18.05
CA TRP A 59 2.19 -2.45 -16.91
C TRP A 59 0.96 -3.36 -17.13
N ARG A 60 0.66 -3.71 -18.39
CA ARG A 60 -0.53 -4.47 -18.80
C ARG A 60 -0.77 -5.83 -18.14
N MET A 61 0.25 -6.45 -17.54
CA MET A 61 0.15 -7.82 -17.03
C MET A 61 -0.41 -7.89 -15.61
N ALA A 62 -0.57 -6.76 -14.92
CA ALA A 62 -1.04 -6.72 -13.54
C ALA A 62 -1.91 -5.49 -13.27
N SER A 63 -2.76 -5.60 -12.25
CA SER A 63 -3.44 -4.42 -11.69
C SER A 63 -2.45 -3.55 -10.91
N PRO A 64 -2.81 -2.29 -10.57
CA PRO A 64 -2.05 -1.41 -9.67
C PRO A 64 -1.98 -1.91 -8.22
N LEU A 65 -1.47 -3.12 -8.03
CA LEU A 65 -1.35 -3.83 -6.77
C LEU A 65 0.07 -4.35 -6.64
N GLY A 66 0.81 -3.88 -5.64
CA GLY A 66 2.24 -4.20 -5.48
C GLY A 66 2.53 -5.71 -5.47
N TYR A 67 1.61 -6.51 -4.91
CA TYR A 67 1.78 -7.97 -4.87
C TYR A 67 1.55 -8.66 -6.22
N GLU A 68 0.67 -8.14 -7.08
CA GLU A 68 0.49 -8.64 -8.45
C GLU A 68 1.67 -8.19 -9.31
N LEU A 69 2.05 -6.90 -9.21
CA LEU A 69 3.14 -6.28 -9.95
C LEU A 69 4.46 -7.02 -9.74
N ARG A 70 4.84 -7.32 -8.50
CA ARG A 70 6.10 -8.05 -8.21
C ARG A 70 6.14 -9.47 -8.79
N ILE A 71 4.97 -10.10 -8.98
CA ILE A 71 4.87 -11.45 -9.55
C ILE A 71 4.96 -11.36 -11.08
N ALA A 72 4.17 -10.47 -11.69
CA ALA A 72 4.12 -10.30 -13.13
C ALA A 72 5.44 -9.75 -13.72
N TYR A 73 6.18 -8.94 -12.95
CA TYR A 73 7.37 -8.22 -13.38
C TYR A 73 8.58 -8.52 -12.48
N SER A 74 8.78 -9.79 -12.09
CA SER A 74 9.81 -10.20 -11.11
C SER A 74 11.24 -9.78 -11.46
N ASP A 75 11.58 -9.75 -12.75
CA ASP A 75 12.93 -9.40 -13.22
C ASP A 75 13.22 -7.89 -13.16
N GLN A 76 12.15 -7.09 -13.09
CA GLN A 76 12.18 -5.62 -13.02
C GLN A 76 12.00 -5.08 -11.60
N TRP A 77 11.78 -5.98 -10.64
CA TRP A 77 11.38 -5.65 -9.28
C TRP A 77 12.56 -5.73 -8.29
N VAL A 78 12.53 -4.84 -7.29
CA VAL A 78 13.36 -4.88 -6.08
C VAL A 78 12.54 -4.40 -4.88
N ARG A 79 12.84 -4.93 -3.69
CA ARG A 79 12.25 -4.49 -2.43
C ARG A 79 13.29 -3.85 -1.52
N PHE A 80 12.90 -2.76 -0.86
CA PHE A 80 13.67 -2.09 0.19
C PHE A 80 12.85 -2.00 1.48
N HIS A 81 13.49 -2.21 2.63
CA HIS A 81 12.89 -2.00 3.95
C HIS A 81 12.96 -0.54 4.38
N SER A 82 11.86 -0.07 4.97
CA SER A 82 11.75 1.31 5.48
C SER A 82 12.42 1.50 6.84
N LEU A 83 12.70 0.41 7.57
CA LEU A 83 13.45 0.43 8.82
C LEU A 83 14.66 -0.53 8.80
N PRO A 84 15.67 -0.31 9.67
CA PRO A 84 16.76 -1.25 9.88
C PRO A 84 16.27 -2.64 10.29
N GLU A 85 17.11 -3.66 10.06
CA GLU A 85 16.88 -5.04 10.51
C GLU A 85 15.56 -5.65 9.99
N SER A 86 15.00 -5.11 8.91
CA SER A 86 13.71 -5.51 8.34
C SER A 86 12.54 -5.33 9.33
N LYS A 87 12.67 -4.42 10.32
CA LYS A 87 11.58 -4.05 11.21
C LYS A 87 10.41 -3.49 10.38
N ARG A 88 9.19 -3.90 10.73
CA ARG A 88 7.98 -3.56 9.98
C ARG A 88 7.36 -2.24 10.43
N TYR A 89 6.95 -2.18 11.71
CA TYR A 89 6.21 -1.04 12.25
C TYR A 89 7.08 -0.15 13.12
N ALA A 90 6.90 1.17 13.02
CA ALA A 90 7.54 2.13 13.91
C ALA A 90 6.92 2.11 15.32
N GLU A 91 7.77 2.33 16.32
CA GLU A 91 7.42 2.43 17.74
C GLU A 91 7.83 3.79 18.34
N SER A 92 8.48 4.65 17.54
CA SER A 92 8.94 5.97 17.95
C SER A 92 8.93 6.97 16.80
N ASP A 93 8.90 8.27 17.13
CA ASP A 93 8.97 9.35 16.15
C ASP A 93 10.26 9.31 15.32
N ALA A 94 11.37 8.83 15.90
CA ALA A 94 12.63 8.66 15.19
C ALA A 94 12.53 7.59 14.10
N GLU A 95 11.79 6.52 14.35
CA GLU A 95 11.54 5.47 13.35
C GLU A 95 10.59 5.95 12.26
N TYR A 96 9.55 6.72 12.59
CA TYR A 96 8.72 7.38 11.56
C TYR A 96 9.53 8.33 10.67
N ALA A 97 10.46 9.08 11.26
CA ALA A 97 11.36 9.95 10.49
C ALA A 97 12.28 9.12 9.56
N GLU A 98 12.78 7.96 10.01
CA GLU A 98 13.59 7.07 9.18
C GLU A 98 12.78 6.45 8.03
N ILE A 99 11.54 6.02 8.30
CA ILE A 99 10.61 5.52 7.27
C ILE A 99 10.45 6.57 6.17
N LEU A 100 10.08 7.81 6.53
CA LEU A 100 9.92 8.89 5.56
C LEU A 100 11.23 9.18 4.82
N ARG A 101 12.35 9.21 5.52
CA ARG A 101 13.66 9.46 4.92
C ARG A 101 13.97 8.43 3.83
N ARG A 102 13.79 7.13 4.09
CA ARG A 102 14.04 6.08 3.09
C ARG A 102 13.07 6.15 1.92
N HIS A 103 11.77 6.32 2.17
CA HIS A 103 10.79 6.48 1.09
C HIS A 103 11.12 7.66 0.18
N ARG A 104 11.41 8.82 0.77
CA ARG A 104 11.79 10.04 0.05
C ARG A 104 13.08 9.86 -0.74
N THR A 105 14.09 9.22 -0.15
CA THR A 105 15.36 8.98 -0.84
C THR A 105 15.13 8.20 -2.13
N VAL A 106 14.38 7.10 -2.08
CA VAL A 106 14.13 6.28 -3.27
C VAL A 106 13.24 7.02 -4.29
N LEU A 107 12.17 7.67 -3.85
CA LEU A 107 11.28 8.42 -4.74
C LEU A 107 11.99 9.56 -5.48
N GLN A 108 12.80 10.35 -4.78
CA GLN A 108 13.54 11.47 -5.37
C GLN A 108 14.61 10.98 -6.35
N GLU A 109 15.24 9.84 -6.05
CA GLU A 109 16.23 9.24 -6.95
C GLU A 109 15.60 8.68 -8.22
N LEU A 110 14.44 8.01 -8.10
CA LEU A 110 13.66 7.53 -9.25
C LEU A 110 13.16 8.68 -10.12
N HIS A 111 12.67 9.75 -9.48
CA HIS A 111 12.11 10.89 -10.19
C HIS A 111 13.20 11.83 -10.75
N GLY A 112 14.38 11.87 -10.14
CA GLY A 112 15.45 12.80 -10.51
C GLY A 112 15.22 14.24 -10.03
N SER A 113 14.21 14.47 -9.19
CA SER A 113 13.84 15.77 -8.63
C SER A 113 13.30 15.63 -7.21
N ALA A 114 13.44 16.70 -6.42
CA ALA A 114 12.87 16.78 -5.07
C ALA A 114 11.36 17.10 -5.08
N ASP A 115 10.89 17.79 -6.12
CA ASP A 115 9.47 18.08 -6.36
C ASP A 115 8.82 16.83 -6.94
N LEU A 116 7.83 16.28 -6.23
CA LEU A 116 7.12 15.05 -6.60
C LEU A 116 5.68 15.32 -7.08
N THR A 117 5.35 16.57 -7.41
CA THR A 117 3.96 16.98 -7.70
C THR A 117 3.42 16.41 -9.00
N ASP A 118 4.25 16.06 -9.97
CA ASP A 118 3.81 15.51 -11.25
C ASP A 118 3.59 13.99 -11.25
N LEU A 119 3.91 13.32 -10.14
CA LEU A 119 3.74 11.88 -10.00
C LEU A 119 2.26 11.48 -9.99
N TRP A 120 1.98 10.32 -10.57
CA TRP A 120 0.70 9.65 -10.39
C TRP A 120 0.65 8.98 -9.03
N VAL A 121 -0.47 9.11 -8.33
CA VAL A 121 -0.80 8.33 -7.14
C VAL A 121 -2.10 7.59 -7.37
N ILE A 122 -2.03 6.26 -7.34
CA ILE A 122 -3.13 5.34 -7.61
C ILE A 122 -3.42 4.57 -6.33
N ALA A 123 -4.45 4.97 -5.59
CA ALA A 123 -4.91 4.29 -4.39
C ALA A 123 -5.92 3.19 -4.74
N VAL A 124 -5.88 2.08 -3.99
CA VAL A 124 -6.85 0.98 -4.14
C VAL A 124 -7.86 1.04 -3.01
N ASP A 125 -9.14 1.00 -3.34
CA ASP A 125 -10.22 0.84 -2.38
C ASP A 125 -10.98 -0.47 -2.63
N TRP A 126 -11.72 -0.93 -1.63
CA TRP A 126 -12.39 -2.22 -1.64
C TRP A 126 -13.91 -2.07 -1.73
N GLY A 127 -14.60 -3.20 -1.88
CA GLY A 127 -16.06 -3.28 -1.86
C GLY A 127 -16.65 -2.63 -0.62
N SER A 128 -17.90 -2.14 -0.71
CA SER A 128 -18.58 -1.45 0.39
C SER A 128 -18.80 -2.31 1.65
N ASP A 129 -18.62 -3.62 1.52
CA ASP A 129 -18.75 -4.58 2.60
C ASP A 129 -17.43 -4.79 3.36
N ASP A 130 -16.32 -4.23 2.85
CA ASP A 130 -15.03 -4.20 3.52
C ASP A 130 -14.95 -3.03 4.52
N LEU A 131 -14.43 -3.30 5.72
CA LEU A 131 -14.28 -2.29 6.78
C LEU A 131 -13.12 -1.33 6.53
N ALA A 132 -12.16 -1.68 5.67
CA ALA A 132 -11.10 -0.82 5.18
C ALA A 132 -11.57 0.08 4.02
N ALA A 133 -12.79 -0.12 3.51
CA ALA A 133 -13.32 0.67 2.41
C ALA A 133 -13.47 2.16 2.76
N GLY A 134 -13.19 3.01 1.78
CA GLY A 134 -13.30 4.47 1.87
C GLY A 134 -12.05 5.20 2.33
N TRP A 135 -10.94 4.50 2.59
CA TRP A 135 -9.67 5.15 2.97
C TRP A 135 -9.17 6.09 1.86
N SER A 136 -9.30 5.67 0.59
CA SER A 136 -8.87 6.44 -0.59
C SER A 136 -9.54 7.81 -0.63
N LYS A 137 -10.86 7.87 -0.41
CA LYS A 137 -11.63 9.12 -0.32
C LYS A 137 -11.25 9.98 0.89
N GLY A 138 -10.79 9.35 1.96
CA GLY A 138 -10.42 10.04 3.20
C GLY A 138 -9.02 10.63 3.17
N ARG A 139 -8.08 9.99 2.46
CA ARG A 139 -6.65 10.33 2.50
C ARG A 139 -6.06 10.83 1.18
N LEU A 140 -6.70 10.59 0.03
CA LEU A 140 -6.19 11.01 -1.29
C LEU A 140 -6.89 12.29 -1.77
N PRO A 141 -6.25 13.47 -1.73
CA PRO A 141 -6.83 14.72 -2.20
C PRO A 141 -7.10 14.69 -3.71
N SER A 142 -8.18 15.32 -4.13
CA SER A 142 -8.55 15.49 -5.56
C SER A 142 -8.64 14.18 -6.37
N ALA A 143 -8.79 13.05 -5.67
CA ALA A 143 -8.86 11.74 -6.29
C ALA A 143 -10.09 11.62 -7.19
N TRP A 144 -9.92 10.93 -8.32
CA TRP A 144 -10.98 10.62 -9.26
C TRP A 144 -11.02 9.11 -9.54
N PRO A 145 -12.21 8.53 -9.80
CA PRO A 145 -12.34 7.10 -10.03
C PRO A 145 -11.70 6.76 -11.38
N TRP A 146 -10.70 5.87 -11.42
CA TRP A 146 -10.01 5.53 -12.66
C TRP A 146 -10.51 4.22 -13.24
N GLN A 147 -10.26 3.09 -12.55
CA GLN A 147 -10.63 1.77 -13.03
C GLN A 147 -11.21 0.91 -11.92
N ARG A 148 -12.01 -0.08 -12.30
CA ARG A 148 -12.49 -1.13 -11.40
C ARG A 148 -12.14 -2.48 -12.00
N ARG A 149 -11.42 -3.32 -11.25
CA ARG A 149 -11.05 -4.68 -11.67
C ARG A 149 -11.66 -5.69 -10.69
N GLN A 150 -12.06 -6.84 -11.21
CA GLN A 150 -12.48 -7.94 -10.34
C GLN A 150 -11.26 -8.40 -9.53
N ALA A 151 -11.42 -8.68 -8.23
CA ALA A 151 -10.34 -9.23 -7.45
C ALA A 151 -10.05 -10.66 -7.96
N GLU A 152 -8.79 -10.94 -8.34
CA GLU A 152 -8.42 -12.26 -8.90
C GLU A 152 -8.35 -13.35 -7.82
N ASP A 153 -7.98 -12.96 -6.59
CA ASP A 153 -7.67 -13.91 -5.52
C ASP A 153 -8.92 -14.56 -4.88
N ASP A 154 -10.09 -13.92 -5.03
CA ASP A 154 -11.35 -14.42 -4.49
C ASP A 154 -12.53 -13.90 -5.33
N PRO A 155 -13.26 -14.78 -6.06
CA PRO A 155 -14.43 -14.37 -6.85
C PRO A 155 -15.57 -13.80 -5.99
N ASP A 156 -15.59 -14.08 -4.69
CA ASP A 156 -16.55 -13.51 -3.72
C ASP A 156 -16.04 -12.19 -3.10
N ALA A 157 -14.76 -11.84 -3.24
CA ALA A 157 -14.19 -10.57 -2.73
C ALA A 157 -14.63 -9.33 -3.53
N GLY A 158 -15.29 -9.54 -4.67
CA GLY A 158 -15.91 -8.47 -5.46
C GLY A 158 -14.91 -7.72 -6.34
N PHE A 159 -14.71 -6.43 -6.08
CA PHE A 159 -13.95 -5.55 -6.97
C PHE A 159 -12.93 -4.71 -6.19
N ASN A 160 -11.77 -4.50 -6.82
CA ASN A 160 -10.82 -3.45 -6.50
C ASN A 160 -11.21 -2.17 -7.24
N TYR A 161 -11.23 -1.05 -6.54
CA TYR A 161 -11.59 0.28 -7.05
C TYR A 161 -10.36 1.19 -7.01
N PHE A 162 -9.83 1.52 -8.18
CA PHE A 162 -8.62 2.32 -8.32
C PHE A 162 -9.00 3.80 -8.43
N TRP A 163 -8.43 4.61 -7.53
CA TRP A 163 -8.59 6.06 -7.45
C TRP A 163 -7.26 6.72 -7.79
N ALA A 164 -7.27 7.56 -8.82
CA ALA A 164 -6.07 8.24 -9.28
C ALA A 164 -6.04 9.70 -8.82
N SER A 165 -4.85 10.22 -8.56
CA SER A 165 -4.58 11.64 -8.30
C SER A 165 -3.18 12.00 -8.82
N SER A 166 -2.95 13.28 -9.04
CA SER A 166 -1.66 13.89 -9.35
C SER A 166 -1.68 15.34 -8.87
N GLY A 167 -0.53 16.03 -8.88
CA GLY A 167 -0.44 17.39 -8.34
C GLY A 167 -0.45 17.43 -6.81
N LEU A 168 -0.07 16.33 -6.15
CA LEU A 168 -0.08 16.26 -4.69
C LEU A 168 1.10 17.04 -4.10
N ALA A 169 0.81 17.84 -3.08
CA ALA A 169 1.86 18.48 -2.29
C ALA A 169 2.68 17.43 -1.53
N ASP A 170 3.94 17.76 -1.27
CA ASP A 170 4.86 16.88 -0.53
C ASP A 170 4.29 16.38 0.80
N ALA A 171 3.68 17.26 1.59
CA ALA A 171 3.07 16.87 2.87
C ALA A 171 1.95 15.83 2.70
N SER A 172 1.23 15.84 1.58
CA SER A 172 0.22 14.81 1.27
C SER A 172 0.87 13.48 0.91
N ILE A 173 1.97 13.49 0.16
CA ILE A 173 2.74 12.28 -0.15
C ILE A 173 3.31 11.67 1.15
N ASP A 174 3.90 12.46 2.03
CA ASP A 174 4.43 11.98 3.32
C ASP A 174 3.31 11.37 4.18
N SER A 175 2.16 12.05 4.26
CA SER A 175 1.01 11.56 5.01
C SER A 175 0.47 10.24 4.47
N LEU A 176 0.53 10.04 3.14
CA LEU A 176 0.17 8.79 2.50
C LEU A 176 1.19 7.69 2.81
N LEU A 177 2.50 7.97 2.66
CA LEU A 177 3.56 7.01 2.96
C LEU A 177 3.49 6.49 4.40
N LEU A 178 3.25 7.37 5.37
CA LEU A 178 3.05 6.98 6.76
C LEU A 178 1.79 6.14 6.97
N ALA A 179 0.67 6.51 6.33
CA ALA A 179 -0.55 5.70 6.43
C ALA A 179 -0.34 4.28 5.89
N ILE A 180 0.46 4.13 4.83
CA ILE A 180 0.80 2.81 4.28
C ILE A 180 1.76 2.05 5.23
N ALA A 181 2.70 2.75 5.87
CA ALA A 181 3.58 2.17 6.89
C ALA A 181 2.77 1.59 8.08
N ASP A 182 1.62 2.19 8.39
CA ASP A 182 0.68 1.75 9.42
C ASP A 182 -0.41 0.77 8.92
N ASP A 183 -0.24 0.20 7.71
CA ASP A 183 -1.16 -0.75 7.07
C ASP A 183 -2.61 -0.21 6.91
N GLU A 184 -2.77 1.10 6.75
CA GLU A 184 -4.09 1.73 6.61
C GLU A 184 -4.64 1.73 5.18
N GLY A 185 -3.85 1.32 4.19
CA GLY A 185 -4.23 1.42 2.78
C GLY A 185 -3.24 0.75 1.84
N ARG A 186 -3.51 0.88 0.53
CA ARG A 186 -2.62 0.38 -0.53
C ARG A 186 -2.60 1.36 -1.69
N LEU A 187 -1.42 1.76 -2.14
CA LEU A 187 -1.28 2.63 -3.30
C LEU A 187 -0.07 2.26 -4.15
N VAL A 188 -0.06 2.77 -5.37
CA VAL A 188 1.09 2.80 -6.27
C VAL A 188 1.37 4.26 -6.62
N ILE A 189 2.64 4.65 -6.57
CA ILE A 189 3.14 5.92 -7.10
C ILE A 189 3.87 5.61 -8.41
N GLY A 190 3.65 6.39 -9.46
CA GLY A 190 4.32 6.18 -10.74
C GLY A 190 4.86 7.48 -11.33
N ALA A 191 5.90 7.37 -12.15
CA ALA A 191 6.39 8.46 -12.99
C ALA A 191 5.28 9.06 -13.87
N PRO A 192 5.39 10.31 -14.35
CA PRO A 192 4.38 10.91 -15.24
C PRO A 192 4.07 10.08 -16.50
N ASP A 193 5.07 9.36 -17.02
CA ASP A 193 5.00 8.44 -18.16
C ASP A 193 4.85 6.96 -17.75
N LEU A 194 4.73 6.69 -16.45
CA LEU A 194 4.72 5.37 -15.83
C LEU A 194 5.96 4.51 -16.14
N GLU A 195 7.11 5.09 -16.50
CA GLU A 195 8.32 4.32 -16.78
C GLU A 195 8.78 3.48 -15.55
N TRP A 196 8.55 3.98 -14.34
CA TRP A 196 8.77 3.24 -13.10
C TRP A 196 7.57 3.32 -12.17
N LEU A 197 7.47 2.34 -11.25
CA LEU A 197 6.48 2.30 -10.18
C LEU A 197 7.14 2.15 -8.82
N TYR A 198 6.54 2.78 -7.82
CA TYR A 198 6.90 2.72 -6.41
C TYR A 198 5.67 2.32 -5.60
N CYS A 199 5.70 1.14 -5.00
CA CYS A 199 4.58 0.55 -4.27
C CYS A 199 4.96 0.45 -2.78
N PRO A 200 4.66 1.47 -1.96
CA PRO A 200 4.91 1.40 -0.52
C PRO A 200 4.07 0.29 0.12
N CYS A 201 4.60 -0.26 1.20
CA CYS A 201 3.94 -1.25 2.06
C CYS A 201 4.33 -1.01 3.52
N ASP A 202 3.70 -1.73 4.43
CA ASP A 202 3.83 -1.55 5.88
C ASP A 202 5.19 -1.97 6.48
N GLY A 203 6.18 -2.30 5.65
CA GLY A 203 7.56 -2.55 6.07
C GLY A 203 8.62 -2.08 5.08
N GLY A 204 8.24 -1.28 4.08
CA GLY A 204 9.14 -0.91 3.00
C GLY A 204 8.44 -0.47 1.73
N ALA A 205 9.07 -0.74 0.59
CA ALA A 205 8.46 -0.54 -0.71
C ALA A 205 8.97 -1.55 -1.73
N ASP A 206 8.07 -1.93 -2.63
CA ASP A 206 8.38 -2.60 -3.88
C ASP A 206 8.63 -1.53 -4.96
N VAL A 207 9.69 -1.67 -5.73
CA VAL A 207 10.05 -0.76 -6.81
C VAL A 207 10.17 -1.55 -8.11
N LEU A 208 9.52 -1.04 -9.16
CA LEU A 208 9.59 -1.60 -10.50
C LEU A 208 10.27 -0.61 -11.43
N LEU A 209 11.30 -1.07 -12.14
CA LEU A 209 12.03 -0.28 -13.13
C LEU A 209 11.91 -0.87 -14.55
N PRO A 210 12.16 -0.09 -15.61
CA PRO A 210 12.06 -0.56 -17.00
C PRO A 210 12.96 -1.74 -17.33
N THR A 211 14.10 -1.84 -16.65
CA THR A 211 15.14 -2.82 -16.96
C THR A 211 15.73 -3.42 -15.70
N ALA A 212 16.14 -4.68 -15.79
CA ALA A 212 16.89 -5.37 -14.75
C ALA A 212 18.19 -4.63 -14.39
N VAL A 213 18.86 -4.01 -15.37
CA VAL A 213 20.09 -3.23 -15.14
C VAL A 213 19.82 -2.00 -14.27
N GLY A 214 18.75 -1.25 -14.55
CA GLY A 214 18.34 -0.12 -13.72
C GLY A 214 17.96 -0.56 -12.31
N ARG A 215 17.23 -1.67 -12.20
CA ARG A 215 16.88 -2.33 -10.94
C ARG A 215 18.12 -2.73 -10.14
N ASP A 216 19.09 -3.39 -10.76
CA ASP A 216 20.32 -3.84 -10.10
C ASP A 216 21.17 -2.66 -9.64
N ALA A 217 21.27 -1.60 -10.44
CA ALA A 217 21.99 -0.39 -10.05
C ALA A 217 21.33 0.31 -8.84
N LEU A 218 19.98 0.38 -8.79
CA LEU A 218 19.27 0.92 -7.63
C LEU A 218 19.46 0.04 -6.39
N LYS A 219 19.41 -1.29 -6.59
CA LYS A 219 19.64 -2.29 -5.54
C LYS A 219 21.03 -2.15 -4.91
N GLU A 220 22.07 -1.94 -5.72
CA GLU A 220 23.45 -1.77 -5.25
C GLU A 220 23.63 -0.50 -4.41
N ARG A 221 22.99 0.62 -4.80
CA ARG A 221 23.09 1.90 -4.07
C ARG A 221 22.47 1.85 -2.67
N HIS A 222 21.46 0.99 -2.48
CA HIS A 222 20.72 0.85 -1.23
C HIS A 222 20.82 -0.56 -0.65
N ALA A 223 22.00 -1.19 -0.79
CA ALA A 223 22.23 -2.57 -0.39
C ALA A 223 21.91 -2.84 1.09
N ASP A 224 22.16 -1.87 1.97
CA ASP A 224 21.90 -1.95 3.41
C ASP A 224 20.41 -1.95 3.77
N TRP A 225 19.52 -1.65 2.81
CA TRP A 225 18.07 -1.65 3.01
C TRP A 225 17.41 -2.87 2.42
N LEU A 226 18.18 -3.79 1.84
CA LEU A 226 17.64 -4.99 1.24
C LEU A 226 17.23 -6.00 2.32
N PRO A 227 16.18 -6.79 2.04
CA PRO A 227 15.82 -7.93 2.87
C PRO A 227 17.00 -8.89 2.97
N ALA A 228 17.24 -9.43 4.17
CA ALA A 228 18.22 -10.49 4.37
C ALA A 228 17.84 -11.75 3.57
N HIS A 229 16.55 -11.97 3.31
CA HIS A 229 16.06 -13.08 2.52
C HIS A 229 15.94 -12.73 1.01
N PRO A 230 16.46 -13.60 0.11
CA PRO A 230 16.41 -13.38 -1.35
C PRO A 230 15.00 -13.19 -1.95
N GLN A 231 13.95 -13.64 -1.25
CA GLN A 231 12.55 -13.53 -1.70
C GLN A 231 11.87 -12.20 -1.31
N GLY A 232 12.58 -11.30 -0.62
CA GLY A 232 11.98 -10.05 -0.20
C GLY A 232 11.10 -10.15 1.06
N LEU A 233 11.36 -11.12 1.92
CA LEU A 233 10.65 -11.34 3.18
C LEU A 233 11.44 -10.79 4.37
#